data_AF-W7UYC0-F1
#
_entry.id   AF-W7UYC0-F1
#
_cell.length_a   1.000
_cell.length_b   1.000
_cell.length_c   1.000
_cell.angle_alpha   90.00
_cell.angle_beta   90.00
_cell.angle_gamma   90.00
#
_symmetry.space_group_name_H-M   'P 1'
#
loop_
_entity.id
_entity.type
_entity.pdbx_description
1 polymer ?
#
loop_
_entity_poly.entity_id
_entity_poly.type
_entity_poly.pdbx_seq_one_letter_code
_entity_poly.pdbx_strand_id
1 'polypeptide(L)'
;MRYYTSEYADVEFLENDELVLLTWKKEAHLMNYRQPTEAALELLRKQKSDFVIDARNGFEDEKADVQWGFAYLLPQMSKTGCKNVWFIMNSQNGEDIENEMNMWEAEFSKYFTVRRVDSLDKVREQSSMNIIYKDIHEFTAEQLRRLFLSVEWSSGHFPDKLKVAMENFSTVYSAWDGEKLIGMICAMDDGIMNAYVHYLLVDPEYHGLTVGRTLVDMVKEHYRDYLRIAVIAYNDELKFYGNCGFRKADDASPMFITSLWT
;
A
#
# COMPACT_ATOMS: atom_id res chain seq x y z
N MET A 1 -8.51 -27.86 -3.50
CA MET A 1 -9.80 -28.36 -4.04
C MET A 1 -10.75 -27.18 -4.09
N ARG A 2 -11.48 -26.96 -5.19
CA ARG A 2 -12.41 -25.82 -5.29
C ARG A 2 -13.55 -25.99 -4.28
N TYR A 3 -13.76 -24.98 -3.46
CA TYR A 3 -14.83 -24.93 -2.46
C TYR A 3 -16.17 -24.59 -3.11
N TYR A 4 -16.13 -23.73 -4.13
CA TYR A 4 -17.29 -23.37 -4.95
C TYR A 4 -16.88 -23.27 -6.43
N THR A 5 -17.79 -23.65 -7.32
CA THR A 5 -17.62 -23.48 -8.76
C THR A 5 -18.96 -23.21 -9.42
N SER A 6 -18.99 -22.23 -10.32
CA SER A 6 -20.12 -21.93 -11.19
C SER A 6 -19.63 -21.54 -12.59
N GLU A 7 -20.57 -21.23 -13.48
CA GLU A 7 -20.25 -20.66 -14.80
C GLU A 7 -19.58 -19.27 -14.69
N TYR A 8 -19.75 -18.58 -13.55
CA TYR A 8 -19.34 -17.19 -13.35
C TYR A 8 -18.05 -17.07 -12.54
N ALA A 9 -17.82 -17.97 -11.59
CA ALA A 9 -16.64 -17.88 -10.72
C ALA A 9 -16.21 -19.23 -10.15
N ASP A 10 -14.96 -19.29 -9.71
CA ASP A 10 -14.44 -20.33 -8.83
C ASP A 10 -14.03 -19.71 -7.49
N VAL A 11 -14.21 -20.45 -6.40
CA VAL A 11 -13.66 -20.11 -5.08
C VAL A 11 -12.87 -21.28 -4.56
N GLU A 12 -11.64 -21.02 -4.11
CA GLU A 12 -10.79 -22.03 -3.49
C GLU A 12 -9.96 -21.47 -2.33
N PHE A 13 -9.57 -22.36 -1.43
CA PHE A 13 -8.61 -22.06 -0.38
C PHE A 13 -7.25 -22.63 -0.79
N LEU A 14 -6.26 -21.75 -0.89
CA LEU A 14 -4.87 -22.08 -1.19
C LEU A 14 -4.14 -22.33 0.14
N GLU A 15 -4.17 -23.58 0.61
CA GLU A 15 -3.70 -23.95 1.96
C GLU A 15 -2.26 -23.51 2.25
N ASN A 16 -1.34 -23.67 1.29
CA ASN A 16 0.07 -23.32 1.48
C ASN A 16 0.32 -21.80 1.53
N ASP A 17 -0.57 -21.02 0.92
CA ASP A 17 -0.46 -19.57 0.82
C ASP A 17 -1.30 -18.87 1.91
N GLU A 18 -2.15 -19.61 2.63
CA GLU A 18 -3.19 -19.07 3.53
C GLU A 18 -4.08 -18.02 2.83
N LEU A 19 -4.49 -18.29 1.58
CA LEU A 19 -5.30 -17.37 0.76
C LEU A 19 -6.66 -17.98 0.41
N VAL A 20 -7.73 -17.18 0.50
CA VAL A 20 -8.99 -17.47 -0.20
C VAL A 20 -8.97 -16.75 -1.53
N LEU A 21 -9.04 -17.52 -2.62
CA LEU A 21 -9.04 -16.99 -3.99
C LEU A 21 -10.45 -17.09 -4.58
N LEU A 22 -11.00 -15.94 -4.98
CA LEU A 22 -12.18 -15.82 -5.83
C LEU A 22 -11.73 -15.43 -7.24
N THR A 23 -12.03 -16.26 -8.23
CA THR A 23 -11.68 -16.00 -9.63
C THR A 23 -12.92 -15.83 -10.48
N TRP A 24 -13.13 -14.62 -11.00
CA TRP A 24 -14.20 -14.36 -11.96
C TRP A 24 -13.82 -14.91 -13.35
N LYS A 25 -14.75 -15.65 -13.94
CA LYS A 25 -14.66 -16.21 -15.31
C LYS A 25 -15.32 -15.31 -16.34
N LYS A 26 -16.36 -14.59 -15.90
CA LYS A 26 -17.13 -13.60 -16.67
C LYS A 26 -17.86 -12.69 -15.70
N GLU A 27 -18.39 -11.58 -16.22
CA GLU A 27 -19.28 -10.66 -15.52
C GLU A 27 -20.47 -11.41 -14.89
N ALA A 28 -20.80 -11.05 -13.65
CA ALA A 28 -21.81 -11.70 -12.84
C ALA A 28 -22.56 -10.64 -12.04
N HIS A 29 -23.87 -10.81 -11.90
CA HIS A 29 -24.73 -9.93 -11.08
C HIS A 29 -25.67 -10.75 -10.21
N LEU A 30 -26.26 -10.10 -9.22
CA LEU A 30 -27.23 -10.63 -8.29
C LEU A 30 -26.72 -11.94 -7.67
N MET A 31 -27.47 -13.03 -7.79
CA MET A 31 -27.07 -14.30 -7.18
C MET A 31 -25.83 -14.91 -7.83
N ASN A 32 -25.54 -14.61 -9.10
CA ASN A 32 -24.32 -15.08 -9.74
C ASN A 32 -23.07 -14.38 -9.18
N TYR A 33 -23.22 -13.18 -8.63
CA TYR A 33 -22.19 -12.46 -7.89
C TYR A 33 -22.16 -12.82 -6.39
N ARG A 34 -23.35 -12.83 -5.75
CA ARG A 34 -23.51 -13.04 -4.31
C ARG A 34 -23.13 -14.45 -3.86
N GLN A 35 -23.47 -15.49 -4.61
CA GLN A 35 -23.17 -16.87 -4.20
C GLN A 35 -21.65 -17.15 -4.12
N PRO A 36 -20.82 -16.80 -5.13
CA PRO A 36 -19.38 -16.93 -5.00
C PRO A 36 -18.78 -16.08 -3.88
N THR A 37 -19.24 -14.83 -3.71
CA THR A 37 -18.71 -13.94 -2.66
C THR A 37 -19.11 -14.40 -1.25
N GLU A 38 -20.31 -14.93 -1.06
CA GLU A 38 -20.73 -15.57 0.19
C GLU A 38 -19.92 -16.85 0.46
N ALA A 39 -19.65 -17.68 -0.56
CA ALA A 39 -18.80 -18.85 -0.41
C ALA A 39 -17.37 -18.50 0.01
N ALA A 40 -16.81 -17.41 -0.55
CA ALA A 40 -15.52 -16.88 -0.10
C ALA A 40 -15.58 -16.38 1.36
N LEU A 41 -16.63 -15.64 1.73
CA LEU A 41 -16.84 -15.20 3.11
C LEU A 41 -16.94 -16.38 4.10
N GLU A 42 -17.59 -17.49 3.73
CA GLU A 42 -17.62 -18.69 4.56
C GLU A 42 -16.23 -19.29 4.78
N LEU A 43 -15.37 -19.32 3.75
CA LEU A 43 -13.98 -19.76 3.91
C LEU A 43 -13.20 -18.81 4.81
N LEU A 44 -13.32 -17.50 4.63
CA LEU A 44 -12.67 -16.49 5.48
C LEU A 44 -13.11 -16.58 6.95
N ARG A 45 -14.32 -17.05 7.23
CA ARG A 45 -14.79 -17.33 8.61
C ARG A 45 -14.14 -18.58 9.21
N LYS A 46 -13.79 -19.57 8.38
CA LYS A 46 -13.23 -20.86 8.81
C LYS A 46 -11.71 -20.82 8.91
N GLN A 47 -11.06 -20.06 8.04
CA GLN A 47 -9.62 -19.98 7.89
C GLN A 47 -9.15 -18.56 8.19
N LYS A 48 -8.04 -18.43 8.90
CA LYS A 48 -7.37 -17.14 9.02
C LYS A 48 -6.54 -16.93 7.75
N SER A 49 -7.04 -16.13 6.83
CA SER A 49 -6.47 -15.99 5.50
C SER A 49 -6.73 -14.60 4.93
N ASP A 50 -5.86 -14.17 4.02
CA ASP A 50 -6.13 -13.00 3.19
C ASP A 50 -7.07 -13.36 2.03
N PHE A 51 -7.73 -12.34 1.48
CA PHE A 51 -8.68 -12.52 0.39
C PHE A 51 -8.12 -12.00 -0.94
N VAL A 52 -8.20 -12.83 -1.97
CA VAL A 52 -7.72 -12.51 -3.32
C VAL A 52 -8.89 -12.56 -4.28
N ILE A 53 -9.10 -11.48 -5.02
CA ILE A 53 -10.14 -11.33 -6.02
C ILE A 53 -9.46 -11.17 -7.37
N ASP A 54 -9.55 -12.18 -8.21
CA ASP A 54 -9.16 -12.08 -9.62
C ASP A 54 -10.32 -11.53 -10.43
N ALA A 55 -10.27 -10.22 -10.67
CA ALA A 55 -11.29 -9.42 -11.34
C ALA A 55 -11.01 -9.23 -12.84
N ARG A 56 -10.01 -9.93 -13.41
CA ARG A 56 -9.59 -9.72 -14.81
C ARG A 56 -10.67 -10.04 -15.85
N ASN A 57 -11.61 -10.92 -15.53
CA ASN A 57 -12.69 -11.31 -16.46
C ASN A 57 -14.09 -10.94 -15.96
N GLY A 58 -14.22 -10.26 -14.83
CA GLY A 58 -15.52 -9.92 -14.27
C GLY A 58 -15.36 -8.82 -13.23
N PHE A 59 -16.05 -7.73 -13.47
CA PHE A 59 -16.14 -6.59 -12.59
C PHE A 59 -17.61 -6.37 -12.23
N GLU A 60 -17.91 -5.84 -11.05
CA GLU A 60 -19.28 -5.63 -10.57
C GLU A 60 -19.57 -4.15 -10.33
N ASP A 61 -20.51 -3.62 -11.11
CA ASP A 61 -21.01 -2.25 -11.07
C ASP A 61 -22.53 -2.17 -10.84
N GLU A 62 -23.23 -3.30 -10.78
CA GLU A 62 -24.68 -3.34 -10.59
C GLU A 62 -25.03 -2.77 -9.22
N LYS A 63 -25.88 -1.74 -9.20
CA LYS A 63 -26.15 -0.94 -8.00
C LYS A 63 -26.66 -1.79 -6.84
N ALA A 64 -27.47 -2.79 -7.15
CA ALA A 64 -28.02 -3.70 -6.14
C ALA A 64 -26.92 -4.52 -5.44
N ASP A 65 -25.88 -4.90 -6.16
CA ASP A 65 -24.77 -5.72 -5.66
C ASP A 65 -23.71 -4.87 -4.98
N VAL A 66 -23.43 -3.66 -5.50
CA VAL A 66 -22.62 -2.64 -4.81
C VAL A 66 -23.23 -2.31 -3.45
N GLN A 67 -24.53 -2.00 -3.40
CA GLN A 67 -25.22 -1.69 -2.15
C GLN A 67 -25.19 -2.87 -1.18
N TRP A 68 -25.42 -4.09 -1.67
CA TRP A 68 -25.34 -5.30 -0.85
C TRP A 68 -23.92 -5.54 -0.33
N GLY A 69 -22.91 -5.35 -1.17
CA GLY A 69 -21.50 -5.47 -0.81
C GLY A 69 -21.12 -4.54 0.33
N PHE A 70 -21.52 -3.27 0.23
CA PHE A 70 -21.21 -2.26 1.25
C PHE A 70 -22.00 -2.47 2.54
N ALA A 71 -23.27 -2.84 2.45
CA ALA A 71 -24.15 -3.00 3.61
C ALA A 71 -23.97 -4.33 4.34
N TYR A 72 -23.51 -5.38 3.63
CA TYR A 72 -23.44 -6.74 4.17
C TYR A 72 -22.07 -7.38 4.01
N LEU A 73 -21.52 -7.50 2.79
CA LEU A 73 -20.29 -8.28 2.56
C LEU A 73 -19.10 -7.73 3.36
N LEU A 74 -18.76 -6.44 3.18
CA LEU A 74 -17.59 -5.84 3.83
C LEU A 74 -17.71 -5.85 5.37
N PRO A 75 -18.85 -5.46 5.98
CA PRO A 75 -19.04 -5.55 7.43
C PRO A 75 -19.01 -6.98 7.98
N GLN A 76 -19.32 -8.00 7.18
CA GLN A 76 -19.23 -9.39 7.61
C GLN A 76 -17.81 -9.93 7.45
N MET A 77 -17.11 -9.56 6.38
CA MET A 77 -15.71 -9.89 6.18
C MET A 77 -14.82 -9.28 7.28
N SER A 78 -15.11 -8.06 7.74
CA SER A 78 -14.32 -7.40 8.80
C SER A 78 -14.41 -8.07 10.17
N LYS A 79 -15.35 -9.01 10.33
CA LYS A 79 -15.47 -9.88 11.53
C LYS A 79 -14.66 -11.17 11.42
N THR A 80 -13.96 -11.38 10.30
CA THR A 80 -13.12 -12.56 10.06
C THR A 80 -11.66 -12.28 10.43
N GLY A 81 -10.77 -13.25 10.20
CA GLY A 81 -9.33 -13.07 10.35
C GLY A 81 -8.64 -12.32 9.20
N CYS A 82 -9.39 -11.96 8.15
CA CYS A 82 -8.87 -11.30 6.95
C CYS A 82 -8.31 -9.92 7.26
N LYS A 83 -7.08 -9.64 6.81
CA LYS A 83 -6.43 -8.33 6.98
C LYS A 83 -6.15 -7.65 5.66
N ASN A 84 -5.73 -8.41 4.65
CA ASN A 84 -5.43 -7.88 3.33
C ASN A 84 -6.45 -8.38 2.30
N VAL A 85 -6.80 -7.48 1.37
CA VAL A 85 -7.59 -7.80 0.19
C VAL A 85 -6.77 -7.44 -1.05
N TRP A 86 -6.61 -8.41 -1.94
CA TRP A 86 -5.80 -8.32 -3.15
C TRP A 86 -6.69 -8.36 -4.38
N PHE A 87 -6.58 -7.37 -5.25
CA PHE A 87 -7.20 -7.38 -6.57
C PHE A 87 -6.17 -7.75 -7.63
N ILE A 88 -6.40 -8.85 -8.35
CA ILE A 88 -5.65 -9.19 -9.56
C ILE A 88 -6.37 -8.55 -10.74
N MET A 89 -5.65 -7.72 -11.50
CA MET A 89 -6.21 -6.91 -12.58
C MET A 89 -5.25 -6.82 -13.78
N ASN A 90 -5.79 -6.49 -14.95
CA ASN A 90 -4.97 -6.14 -16.11
C ASN A 90 -4.49 -4.69 -15.98
N SER A 91 -3.28 -4.41 -16.46
CA SER A 91 -2.67 -3.07 -16.44
C SER A 91 -3.29 -2.07 -17.43
N GLN A 92 -4.24 -2.52 -18.26
CA GLN A 92 -4.90 -1.74 -19.30
C GLN A 92 -6.42 -1.96 -19.25
N ASN A 93 -7.06 -1.37 -18.26
CA ASN A 93 -8.52 -1.32 -18.20
C ASN A 93 -9.02 0.03 -18.75
N GLY A 94 -10.22 0.04 -19.34
CA GLY A 94 -10.89 1.28 -19.74
C GLY A 94 -11.21 2.18 -18.54
N GLU A 95 -11.46 3.46 -18.79
CA GLU A 95 -11.70 4.48 -17.76
C GLU A 95 -12.87 4.15 -16.81
N ASP A 96 -13.90 3.47 -17.31
CA ASP A 96 -15.06 3.05 -16.50
C ASP A 96 -14.69 2.02 -15.42
N ILE A 97 -13.91 0.99 -15.78
CA ILE A 97 -13.44 -0.04 -14.85
C ILE A 97 -12.48 0.56 -13.80
N GLU A 98 -11.66 1.54 -14.20
CA GLU A 98 -10.79 2.29 -13.28
C GLU A 98 -11.60 3.02 -12.21
N ASN A 99 -12.66 3.73 -12.61
CA ASN A 99 -13.52 4.48 -11.69
C ASN A 99 -14.22 3.57 -10.68
N GLU A 100 -14.76 2.45 -11.15
CA GLU A 100 -15.45 1.52 -10.27
C GLU A 100 -14.47 0.81 -9.33
N MET A 101 -13.27 0.46 -9.80
CA MET A 101 -12.25 -0.13 -8.93
C MET A 101 -11.78 0.86 -7.86
N ASN A 102 -11.67 2.15 -8.21
CA ASN A 102 -11.37 3.20 -7.24
C ASN A 102 -12.45 3.29 -6.15
N MET A 103 -13.73 3.09 -6.50
CA MET A 103 -14.82 3.02 -5.53
C MET A 103 -14.67 1.82 -4.60
N TRP A 104 -14.49 0.62 -5.14
CA TRP A 104 -14.33 -0.59 -4.33
C TRP A 104 -13.09 -0.52 -3.45
N GLU A 105 -11.96 -0.06 -3.97
CA GLU A 105 -10.73 0.14 -3.18
C GLU A 105 -10.98 1.10 -2.02
N ALA A 106 -11.67 2.22 -2.25
CA ALA A 106 -12.00 3.18 -1.20
C ALA A 106 -12.87 2.55 -0.10
N GLU A 107 -13.83 1.70 -0.46
CA GLU A 107 -14.72 1.04 0.50
C GLU A 107 -14.06 -0.12 1.24
N PHE A 108 -13.31 -0.98 0.55
CA PHE A 108 -12.52 -2.04 1.18
C PHE A 108 -11.44 -1.46 2.12
N SER A 109 -10.82 -0.33 1.76
CA SER A 109 -9.77 0.32 2.56
C SER A 109 -10.27 0.84 3.92
N LYS A 110 -11.59 0.91 4.14
CA LYS A 110 -12.17 1.22 5.46
C LYS A 110 -12.00 0.08 6.46
N TYR A 111 -11.79 -1.14 5.98
CA TYR A 111 -11.76 -2.36 6.79
C TYR A 111 -10.46 -3.17 6.64
N PHE A 112 -9.80 -3.08 5.48
CA PHE A 112 -8.69 -3.94 5.11
C PHE A 112 -7.55 -3.13 4.48
N THR A 113 -6.35 -3.72 4.45
CA THR A 113 -5.29 -3.23 3.58
C THR A 113 -5.55 -3.73 2.16
N VAL A 114 -5.83 -2.81 1.23
CA VAL A 114 -6.14 -3.15 -0.18
C VAL A 114 -4.90 -3.01 -1.05
N ARG A 115 -4.69 -3.99 -1.94
CA ARG A 115 -3.54 -4.03 -2.85
C ARG A 115 -3.99 -4.45 -4.24
N ARG A 116 -3.41 -3.84 -5.28
CA ARG A 116 -3.62 -4.22 -6.69
C ARG A 116 -2.35 -4.87 -7.22
N VAL A 117 -2.49 -5.99 -7.90
CA VAL A 117 -1.40 -6.72 -8.56
C VAL A 117 -1.86 -7.24 -9.92
N ASP A 118 -0.93 -7.72 -10.74
CA ASP A 118 -1.23 -8.28 -12.07
C ASP A 118 -1.31 -9.81 -12.10
N SER A 119 -0.95 -10.48 -11.00
CA SER A 119 -0.83 -11.93 -10.95
C SER A 119 -0.90 -12.48 -9.52
N LEU A 120 -1.30 -13.75 -9.40
CA LEU A 120 -1.30 -14.49 -8.14
C LEU A 120 0.13 -14.68 -7.59
N ASP A 121 1.12 -14.81 -8.47
CA ASP A 121 2.51 -14.95 -8.03
C ASP A 121 3.02 -13.69 -7.32
N LYS A 122 2.62 -12.49 -7.78
CA LYS A 122 2.87 -11.25 -7.02
C LYS A 122 2.12 -11.21 -5.69
N VAL A 123 0.90 -11.74 -5.60
CA VAL A 123 0.22 -11.87 -4.30
C VAL A 123 1.06 -12.73 -3.36
N ARG A 124 1.54 -13.89 -3.82
CA ARG A 124 2.37 -14.79 -3.00
C ARG A 124 3.65 -14.14 -2.54
N GLU A 125 4.36 -13.51 -3.46
CA GLU A 125 5.60 -12.79 -3.16
C GLU A 125 5.35 -11.73 -2.08
N GLN A 126 4.36 -10.87 -2.27
CA GLN A 126 4.09 -9.72 -1.41
C GLN A 126 3.36 -10.06 -0.11
N SER A 127 2.57 -11.15 -0.06
CA SER A 127 1.91 -11.63 1.15
C SER A 127 2.87 -12.35 2.09
N SER A 128 3.93 -12.96 1.55
CA SER A 128 5.00 -13.58 2.35
C SER A 128 5.95 -12.56 2.99
N MET A 129 5.95 -11.31 2.52
CA MET A 129 6.80 -10.24 3.05
C MET A 129 6.37 -9.82 4.44
N ASN A 130 7.27 -9.96 5.41
CA ASN A 130 7.06 -9.47 6.77
C ASN A 130 7.79 -8.14 6.96
N ILE A 131 7.11 -7.03 6.65
CA ILE A 131 7.70 -5.69 6.74
C ILE A 131 7.73 -5.24 8.20
N ILE A 132 8.93 -5.03 8.73
CA ILE A 132 9.17 -4.54 10.09
C ILE A 132 9.55 -3.06 10.03
N TYR A 133 8.85 -2.24 10.80
CA TYR A 133 9.15 -0.82 10.96
C TYR A 133 9.97 -0.59 12.22
N LYS A 134 11.04 0.21 12.11
CA LYS A 134 11.96 0.51 13.21
C LYS A 134 12.17 2.02 13.34
N ASP A 135 12.23 2.49 14.57
CA ASP A 135 12.68 3.83 14.95
C ASP A 135 14.13 3.74 15.43
N ILE A 136 15.07 3.92 14.49
CA ILE A 136 16.50 3.76 14.72
C ILE A 136 17.27 4.75 13.85
N HIS A 137 18.45 5.15 14.33
CA HIS A 137 19.33 6.09 13.63
C HIS A 137 20.62 5.42 13.12
N GLU A 138 20.89 4.18 13.56
CA GLU A 138 22.09 3.45 13.21
C GLU A 138 21.87 2.57 11.98
N PHE A 139 22.59 2.89 10.90
CA PHE A 139 22.58 2.15 9.65
C PHE A 139 24.00 1.91 9.15
N THR A 140 24.18 0.85 8.35
CA THR A 140 25.43 0.66 7.62
C THR A 140 25.46 1.54 6.37
N ALA A 141 26.66 1.96 5.96
CA ALA A 141 26.87 2.72 4.74
C ALA A 141 26.31 1.98 3.50
N GLU A 142 26.42 0.65 3.46
CA GLU A 142 25.93 -0.15 2.35
C GLU A 142 24.41 -0.18 2.27
N GLN A 143 23.71 -0.31 3.42
CA GLN A 143 22.24 -0.25 3.45
C GLN A 143 21.72 1.09 2.92
N LEU A 144 22.33 2.20 3.35
CA LEU A 144 21.96 3.55 2.90
C LEU A 144 22.28 3.74 1.41
N ARG A 145 23.48 3.37 0.97
CA ARG A 145 23.87 3.42 -0.44
C ARG A 145 22.86 2.69 -1.31
N ARG A 146 22.56 1.43 -0.96
CA ARG A 146 21.66 0.56 -1.72
C ARG A 146 20.27 1.16 -1.87
N LEU A 147 19.66 1.60 -0.76
CA LEU A 147 18.31 2.17 -0.78
C LEU A 147 18.25 3.50 -1.53
N PHE A 148 19.24 4.40 -1.34
CA PHE A 148 19.23 5.69 -2.04
C PHE A 148 19.47 5.53 -3.54
N LEU A 149 20.35 4.63 -3.95
CA LEU A 149 20.61 4.36 -5.36
C LEU A 149 19.47 3.58 -6.04
N SER A 150 18.66 2.81 -5.31
CA SER A 150 17.51 2.11 -5.90
C SER A 150 16.41 3.06 -6.41
N VAL A 151 16.39 4.30 -5.91
CA VAL A 151 15.50 5.37 -6.38
C VAL A 151 16.26 6.45 -7.16
N GLU A 152 17.47 6.12 -7.64
CA GLU A 152 18.31 6.99 -8.47
C GLU A 152 18.74 8.31 -7.81
N TRP A 153 18.68 8.41 -6.48
CA TRP A 153 19.09 9.61 -5.77
C TRP A 153 20.61 9.70 -5.63
N SER A 154 21.20 10.77 -6.18
CA SER A 154 22.65 11.01 -6.15
C SER A 154 23.27 11.05 -4.75
N SER A 155 22.47 11.33 -3.71
CA SER A 155 22.91 11.26 -2.31
C SER A 155 23.44 9.87 -1.93
N GLY A 156 22.97 8.81 -2.60
CA GLY A 156 23.46 7.44 -2.42
C GLY A 156 24.94 7.26 -2.75
N HIS A 157 25.56 8.17 -3.52
CA HIS A 157 27.01 8.16 -3.76
C HIS A 157 27.86 8.70 -2.59
N PHE A 158 27.23 9.17 -1.51
CA PHE A 158 27.90 9.69 -0.31
C PHE A 158 27.44 8.96 0.97
N PRO A 159 27.56 7.62 1.05
CA PRO A 159 26.94 6.85 2.13
C PRO A 159 27.50 7.15 3.52
N ASP A 160 28.78 7.54 3.63
CA ASP A 160 29.35 7.97 4.91
C ASP A 160 28.70 9.26 5.43
N LYS A 161 28.35 10.19 4.52
CA LYS A 161 27.59 11.40 4.87
C LYS A 161 26.16 11.06 5.24
N LEU A 162 25.52 10.12 4.52
CA LEU A 162 24.18 9.66 4.86
C LEU A 162 24.12 9.05 6.26
N LYS A 163 25.13 8.27 6.66
CA LYS A 163 25.18 7.69 8.00
C LYS A 163 25.16 8.79 9.08
N VAL A 164 26.05 9.78 8.95
CA VAL A 164 26.09 10.93 9.85
C VAL A 164 24.79 11.73 9.78
N ALA A 165 24.16 11.85 8.61
CA ALA A 165 22.86 12.51 8.49
C ALA A 165 21.77 11.79 9.29
N MET A 166 21.68 10.45 9.21
CA MET A 166 20.70 9.66 9.98
C MET A 166 20.89 9.81 11.48
N GLU A 167 22.14 9.86 11.95
CA GLU A 167 22.47 10.14 13.35
C GLU A 167 22.01 11.52 13.84
N ASN A 168 21.85 12.50 12.92
CA ASN A 168 21.51 13.89 13.25
C ASN A 168 20.05 14.29 12.99
N PHE A 169 19.31 13.57 12.14
CA PHE A 169 17.89 13.82 11.98
C PHE A 169 17.17 13.63 13.33
N SER A 170 16.15 14.44 13.63
CA SER A 170 15.36 14.29 14.85
C SER A 170 14.53 13.01 14.85
N THR A 171 14.09 12.58 13.66
CA THR A 171 13.24 11.40 13.49
C THR A 171 13.68 10.63 12.26
N VAL A 172 13.93 9.33 12.44
CA VAL A 172 14.23 8.39 11.36
C VAL A 172 13.44 7.12 11.55
N TYR A 173 12.42 6.91 10.70
CA TYR A 173 11.73 5.63 10.62
C TYR A 173 12.19 4.86 9.40
N SER A 174 12.34 3.55 9.56
CA SER A 174 12.82 2.65 8.52
C SER A 174 11.93 1.43 8.39
N ALA A 175 11.78 0.92 7.17
CA ALA A 175 11.03 -0.29 6.84
C ALA A 175 12.02 -1.37 6.38
N TRP A 176 11.79 -2.60 6.85
CA TRP A 176 12.72 -3.72 6.67
C TRP A 176 11.98 -4.96 6.20
N ASP A 177 12.55 -5.65 5.21
CA ASP A 177 12.17 -7.01 4.84
C ASP A 177 13.33 -7.95 5.19
N GLY A 178 13.19 -8.67 6.31
CA GLY A 178 14.31 -9.32 6.98
C GLY A 178 15.43 -8.32 7.33
N GLU A 179 16.63 -8.54 6.75
CA GLU A 179 17.80 -7.67 6.92
C GLU A 179 17.92 -6.59 5.82
N LYS A 180 17.03 -6.58 4.83
CA LYS A 180 17.04 -5.60 3.74
C LYS A 180 16.32 -4.33 4.20
N LEU A 181 17.02 -3.20 4.23
CA LEU A 181 16.42 -1.87 4.44
C LEU A 181 15.65 -1.46 3.18
N ILE A 182 14.32 -1.53 3.17
CA ILE A 182 13.48 -1.33 1.97
C ILE A 182 12.82 0.04 1.88
N GLY A 183 12.84 0.82 2.96
CA GLY A 183 12.26 2.16 2.95
C GLY A 183 12.69 2.97 4.16
N MET A 184 12.57 4.29 4.04
CA MET A 184 13.00 5.23 5.06
C MET A 184 12.24 6.55 4.93
N ILE A 185 11.97 7.18 6.07
CA ILE A 185 11.50 8.57 6.17
C ILE A 185 12.31 9.30 7.24
N CYS A 186 12.75 10.52 6.93
CA CYS A 186 13.56 11.35 7.82
C CYS A 186 12.95 12.74 7.97
N ALA A 187 12.88 13.24 9.19
CA ALA A 187 12.38 14.58 9.48
C ALA A 187 13.33 15.37 10.41
N MET A 188 13.38 16.67 10.15
CA MET A 188 13.97 17.70 11.04
C MET A 188 12.84 18.49 11.67
N ASP A 189 13.06 19.04 12.86
CA ASP A 189 12.05 19.88 13.50
C ASP A 189 12.60 20.91 14.50
N ASP A 190 11.72 21.79 14.96
CA ASP A 190 12.01 22.86 15.94
C ASP A 190 11.62 22.52 17.39
N GLY A 191 11.19 21.27 17.65
CA GLY A 191 10.83 20.76 18.97
C GLY A 191 9.41 21.09 19.44
N ILE A 192 8.60 21.83 18.65
CA ILE A 192 7.29 22.28 19.14
C ILE A 192 6.22 22.59 18.08
N MET A 193 6.59 23.18 16.93
CA MET A 193 5.64 23.76 15.99
C MET A 193 5.78 23.22 14.57
N ASN A 194 7.00 22.95 14.11
CA ASN A 194 7.27 22.66 12.71
C ASN A 194 8.17 21.44 12.55
N ALA A 195 7.72 20.49 11.73
CA ALA A 195 8.55 19.43 11.19
C ALA A 195 8.69 19.58 9.66
N TYR A 196 9.85 19.18 9.14
CA TYR A 196 10.13 19.10 7.71
C TYR A 196 10.61 17.69 7.37
N VAL A 197 9.80 16.98 6.59
CA VAL A 197 10.14 15.67 6.02
C VAL A 197 11.07 15.91 4.84
N HIS A 198 12.34 15.55 5.01
CA HIS A 198 13.39 15.77 4.01
C HIS A 198 13.54 14.59 3.08
N TYR A 199 13.60 13.37 3.62
CA TYR A 199 13.67 12.14 2.84
C TYR A 199 12.43 11.30 3.08
N LEU A 200 11.87 10.80 1.98
CA LEU A 200 10.98 9.65 1.95
C LEU A 200 11.31 8.87 0.69
N LEU A 201 11.78 7.63 0.88
CA LEU A 201 12.11 6.75 -0.21
C LEU A 201 11.74 5.31 0.14
N VAL A 202 11.24 4.60 -0.86
CA VAL A 202 10.90 3.18 -0.80
C VAL A 202 11.53 2.54 -2.02
N ASP A 203 12.21 1.42 -1.79
CA ASP A 203 12.76 0.57 -2.85
C ASP A 203 11.64 0.25 -3.87
N PRO A 204 11.83 0.49 -5.18
CA PRO A 204 10.79 0.29 -6.20
C PRO A 204 10.15 -1.09 -6.19
N GLU A 205 10.88 -2.13 -5.79
CA GLU A 205 10.34 -3.50 -5.65
C GLU A 205 9.22 -3.59 -4.60
N TYR A 206 9.16 -2.64 -3.66
CA TYR A 206 8.19 -2.58 -2.56
C TYR A 206 7.16 -1.46 -2.75
N HIS A 207 7.07 -0.88 -3.94
CA HIS A 207 6.00 0.07 -4.28
C HIS A 207 4.64 -0.65 -4.34
N GLY A 208 3.57 0.10 -4.04
CA GLY A 208 2.23 -0.49 -3.91
C GLY A 208 2.01 -1.30 -2.63
N LEU A 209 3.05 -1.48 -1.79
CA LEU A 209 2.95 -2.26 -0.55
C LEU A 209 2.60 -1.44 0.69
N THR A 210 2.01 -0.26 0.51
CA THR A 210 1.71 0.74 1.54
C THR A 210 2.91 1.22 2.38
N VAL A 211 4.14 0.78 2.10
CA VAL A 211 5.35 1.13 2.89
C VAL A 211 5.50 2.62 3.07
N GLY A 212 5.46 3.39 1.98
CA GLY A 212 5.60 4.85 2.05
C GLY A 212 4.48 5.51 2.83
N ARG A 213 3.24 5.02 2.71
CA ARG A 213 2.08 5.51 3.48
C ARG A 213 2.28 5.25 4.97
N THR A 214 2.66 4.02 5.35
CA THR A 214 2.91 3.67 6.75
C THR A 214 3.99 4.55 7.36
N LEU A 215 5.10 4.78 6.63
CA LEU A 215 6.18 5.67 7.08
C LEU A 215 5.68 7.11 7.31
N VAL A 216 4.86 7.64 6.39
CA VAL A 216 4.24 8.97 6.55
C VAL A 216 3.27 9.02 7.73
N ASP A 217 2.47 7.97 7.95
CA ASP A 217 1.54 7.93 9.08
C ASP A 217 2.28 7.86 10.43
N MET A 218 3.42 7.17 10.50
CA MET A 218 4.29 7.19 11.69
C MET A 218 4.81 8.60 11.99
N VAL A 219 5.23 9.36 10.96
CA VAL A 219 5.66 10.77 11.11
C VAL A 219 4.49 11.66 11.55
N LYS A 220 3.31 11.48 10.96
CA LYS A 220 2.12 12.28 11.32
C LYS A 220 1.69 12.02 12.75
N GLU A 221 1.75 10.79 13.24
CA GLU A 221 1.45 10.49 14.65
C GLU A 221 2.50 11.09 15.58
N HIS A 222 3.79 10.96 15.25
CA HIS A 222 4.88 11.52 16.06
C HIS A 222 4.75 13.05 16.22
N TYR A 223 4.41 13.76 15.15
CA TYR A 223 4.26 15.22 15.12
C TYR A 223 2.80 15.69 15.19
N ARG A 224 1.89 14.89 15.74
CA ARG A 224 0.45 15.19 15.75
C ARG A 224 0.08 16.51 16.46
N ASP A 225 0.89 16.92 17.43
CA ASP A 225 0.69 18.14 18.22
C ASP A 225 1.40 19.36 17.59
N TYR A 226 2.18 19.16 16.53
CA TYR A 226 2.81 20.25 15.79
C TYR A 226 1.81 20.91 14.85
N LEU A 227 2.01 22.21 14.60
CA LEU A 227 1.12 22.98 13.75
C LEU A 227 1.37 22.74 12.26
N ARG A 228 2.55 22.23 11.90
CA ARG A 228 2.93 22.02 10.49
C ARG A 228 3.91 20.87 10.31
N ILE A 229 3.60 20.02 9.34
CA ILE A 229 4.54 19.07 8.73
C ILE A 229 4.67 19.47 7.26
N ALA A 230 5.87 19.85 6.83
CA ALA A 230 6.15 20.25 5.46
C ALA A 230 6.94 19.17 4.71
N VAL A 231 6.75 19.08 3.40
CA VAL A 231 7.54 18.24 2.49
C VAL A 231 7.78 19.00 1.20
N ILE A 232 8.92 18.74 0.55
CA ILE A 232 9.17 19.13 -0.83
C ILE A 232 9.00 17.87 -1.67
N ALA A 233 7.99 17.84 -2.53
CA ALA A 233 7.69 16.72 -3.41
C ALA A 233 8.04 17.07 -4.87
N TYR A 234 8.45 16.09 -5.68
CA TYR A 234 8.39 16.28 -7.13
C TYR A 234 6.93 16.23 -7.60
N ASN A 235 6.70 16.70 -8.82
CA ASN A 235 5.34 16.83 -9.34
C ASN A 235 4.64 15.47 -9.49
N ASP A 236 5.40 14.42 -9.79
CA ASP A 236 4.85 13.07 -10.02
C ASP A 236 4.35 12.43 -8.70
N GLU A 237 4.92 12.80 -7.54
CA GLU A 237 4.49 12.30 -6.23
C GLU A 237 3.39 13.16 -5.58
N LEU A 238 2.90 14.22 -6.23
CA LEU A 238 1.84 15.06 -5.66
C LEU A 238 0.58 14.25 -5.32
N LYS A 239 0.22 13.27 -6.16
CA LYS A 239 -0.93 12.38 -5.91
C LYS A 239 -0.70 11.53 -4.64
N PHE A 240 0.51 11.00 -4.46
CA PHE A 240 0.87 10.21 -3.29
C PHE A 240 0.76 11.03 -2.00
N TYR A 241 1.39 12.20 -1.93
CA TYR A 241 1.33 13.06 -0.75
C TYR A 241 -0.08 13.61 -0.50
N GLY A 242 -0.82 13.95 -1.56
CA GLY A 242 -2.24 14.31 -1.47
C GLY A 242 -3.08 13.23 -0.80
N ASN A 243 -2.88 11.97 -1.20
CA ASN A 243 -3.55 10.82 -0.59
C ASN A 243 -3.09 10.55 0.86
N CYS A 244 -1.99 11.14 1.32
CA CYS A 244 -1.54 11.10 2.71
C CYS A 244 -2.07 12.29 3.55
N GLY A 245 -2.80 13.21 2.93
CA GLY A 245 -3.41 14.39 3.57
C GLY A 245 -2.61 15.69 3.41
N PHE A 246 -1.51 15.69 2.66
CA PHE A 246 -0.78 16.92 2.33
C PHE A 246 -1.54 17.74 1.29
N ARG A 247 -1.31 19.05 1.29
CA ARG A 247 -1.86 19.97 0.29
C ARG A 247 -0.73 20.76 -0.34
N LYS A 248 -0.71 20.83 -1.68
CA LYS A 248 0.20 21.69 -2.42
C LYS A 248 -0.13 23.15 -2.09
N ALA A 249 0.90 23.96 -1.85
CA ALA A 249 0.73 25.41 -1.71
C ALA A 249 0.45 26.07 -3.06
N ASP A 250 -0.40 27.10 -3.07
CA ASP A 250 -0.85 27.76 -4.31
C ASP A 250 0.20 28.75 -4.87
N ASP A 251 0.97 29.42 -3.99
CA ASP A 251 1.87 30.52 -4.35
C ASP A 251 3.33 30.31 -3.90
N ALA A 252 3.72 29.06 -3.62
CA ALA A 252 5.06 28.73 -3.16
C ALA A 252 5.80 27.80 -4.14
N SER A 253 7.11 28.03 -4.28
CA SER A 253 8.02 27.20 -5.06
C SER A 253 9.18 26.73 -4.19
N PRO A 254 9.61 25.46 -4.30
CA PRO A 254 10.83 25.02 -3.65
C PRO A 254 12.05 25.67 -4.32
N MET A 255 13.04 26.06 -3.51
CA MET A 255 14.25 26.74 -3.98
C MET A 255 15.48 26.04 -3.37
N PHE A 256 16.54 25.85 -4.15
CA PHE A 256 17.73 25.13 -3.71
C PHE A 256 19.02 25.81 -4.19
N ILE A 257 20.04 25.74 -3.35
CA ILE A 257 21.45 25.82 -3.78
C ILE A 257 21.98 24.41 -3.57
N THR A 258 22.30 23.70 -4.65
CA THR A 258 22.66 22.28 -4.57
C THR A 258 23.80 21.92 -5.51
N SER A 259 24.60 20.96 -5.08
CA SER A 259 25.57 20.23 -5.90
C SER A 259 25.15 18.77 -6.13
N LEU A 260 23.98 18.36 -5.63
CA LEU A 260 23.37 17.06 -5.92
C LEU A 260 22.74 17.10 -7.31
N TRP A 261 22.69 15.94 -7.95
CA TRP A 261 22.14 15.78 -9.30
C TRP A 261 20.97 14.79 -9.30
N THR A 262 20.13 14.91 -10.32
CA THR A 262 19.01 14.03 -10.65
C THR A 262 19.16 13.61 -12.09
#